data_AF-Q5L871-F1
#
_entry.id   AF-Q5L871-F1
#
_cell.length_a   1.000
_cell.length_b   1.000
_cell.length_c   1.000
_cell.angle_alpha   90.00
_cell.angle_beta   90.00
_cell.angle_gamma   90.00
#
_symmetry.space_group_name_H-M   'P 1'
#
loop_
_entity.id
_entity.type
_entity.pdbx_description
1 polymer ?
#
loop_
_entity_poly.entity_id
_entity_poly.type
_entity_poly.pdbx_seq_one_letter_code
_entity_poly.pdbx_strand_id
1 'polypeptide(L)'
;MELLRKHKGVCIGLDMEKVRKYLFCMYGGIMIGCSEVEVQYKDIVEKPDYFRDAKDFFHYQLSTKAKAWEHEQEVRLFILDPSPTYMALLPGQNDDKGPIAWKEVRAFPKIGGECFESVYLGINMNADERSKIISVVQKLNSDIKIYQMGIDANAFKLNTELIK
;
A
#
# COMPACT_ATOMS: atom_id res chain seq x y z
N MET A 1 20.83 -11.97 3.80
CA MET A 1 19.86 -13.05 4.09
C MET A 1 19.23 -13.00 5.48
N GLU A 2 19.87 -12.41 6.49
CA GLU A 2 19.37 -12.40 7.87
C GLU A 2 18.09 -11.56 8.08
N LEU A 3 17.89 -10.52 7.26
CA LEU A 3 16.68 -9.68 7.28
C LEU A 3 15.41 -10.41 6.80
N LEU A 4 15.53 -11.27 5.77
CA LEU A 4 14.39 -12.05 5.26
C LEU A 4 13.90 -13.10 6.28
N ARG A 5 14.81 -13.64 7.09
CA ARG A 5 14.49 -14.57 8.19
C ARG A 5 13.74 -13.90 9.35
N LYS A 6 13.53 -12.59 9.36
CA LYS A 6 12.71 -11.92 10.38
C LYS A 6 11.35 -11.49 9.84
N HIS A 7 11.06 -11.75 8.56
CA HIS A 7 9.82 -11.30 7.95
C HIS A 7 8.61 -12.10 8.48
N LYS A 8 7.88 -11.47 9.40
CA LYS A 8 6.58 -11.92 9.92
C LYS A 8 5.40 -11.19 9.27
N GLY A 9 5.68 -10.28 8.35
CA GLY A 9 4.68 -9.46 7.70
C GLY A 9 3.83 -10.23 6.68
N VAL A 10 2.92 -9.50 6.06
CA VAL A 10 2.06 -9.96 4.97
C VAL A 10 2.30 -9.06 3.77
N CYS A 11 2.38 -9.63 2.57
CA CYS A 11 2.28 -8.86 1.33
C CYS A 11 0.92 -9.13 0.69
N ILE A 12 0.34 -8.12 0.06
CA ILE A 12 -0.99 -8.18 -0.54
C ILE A 12 -0.84 -7.87 -2.02
N GLY A 13 -1.31 -8.78 -2.87
CA GLY A 13 -1.44 -8.56 -4.30
C GLY A 13 -2.81 -7.97 -4.61
N LEU A 14 -2.82 -6.87 -5.35
CA LEU A 14 -4.01 -6.15 -5.76
C LEU A 14 -4.20 -6.22 -7.27
N ASP A 15 -5.45 -6.39 -7.69
CA ASP A 15 -5.90 -6.22 -9.07
C ASP A 15 -6.06 -4.73 -9.34
N MET A 16 -5.08 -4.12 -10.01
CA MET A 16 -5.08 -2.67 -10.22
C MET A 16 -6.22 -2.21 -11.15
N GLU A 17 -6.70 -3.06 -12.06
CA GLU A 17 -7.85 -2.70 -12.92
C GLU A 17 -9.14 -2.57 -12.11
N LYS A 18 -9.32 -3.43 -11.10
CA LYS A 18 -10.45 -3.34 -10.17
C LYS A 18 -10.25 -2.21 -9.16
N VAL A 19 -9.05 -2.06 -8.58
CA VAL A 19 -8.73 -0.98 -7.64
C VAL A 19 -9.04 0.37 -8.28
N ARG A 20 -8.67 0.58 -9.55
CA ARG A 20 -8.92 1.84 -10.27
C ARG A 20 -10.39 2.25 -10.30
N LYS A 21 -11.34 1.31 -10.24
CA LYS A 21 -12.78 1.61 -10.17
C LYS A 21 -13.19 2.23 -8.84
N TYR A 22 -12.43 1.95 -7.78
CA TYR A 22 -12.64 2.50 -6.44
C TYR A 22 -11.87 3.79 -6.20
N LEU A 23 -10.81 4.05 -6.97
CA LEU A 23 -10.06 5.29 -6.89
C LEU A 23 -10.86 6.42 -7.55
N PHE A 24 -11.69 7.06 -6.74
CA PHE A 24 -12.65 8.05 -7.20
C PHE A 24 -12.15 9.49 -7.00
N CYS A 25 -12.43 10.37 -7.97
CA CYS A 25 -11.93 11.74 -8.00
C CYS A 25 -12.44 12.66 -6.87
N MET A 26 -13.52 12.28 -6.17
CA MET A 26 -14.06 13.04 -5.03
C MET A 26 -13.27 12.87 -3.72
N TYR A 27 -12.20 12.07 -3.68
CA TYR A 27 -11.39 11.89 -2.48
C TYR A 27 -10.54 13.11 -2.05
N GLY A 28 -10.50 14.21 -2.80
CA GLY A 28 -9.76 15.42 -2.42
C GLY A 28 -10.19 16.71 -3.11
N GLY A 29 -9.71 17.84 -2.61
CA GLY A 29 -10.10 19.19 -3.06
C GLY A 29 -9.47 19.66 -4.38
N ILE A 30 -8.31 19.09 -4.78
CA ILE A 30 -7.59 19.44 -6.02
C ILE A 30 -7.37 18.19 -6.89
N MET A 31 -7.85 18.25 -8.12
CA MET A 31 -7.98 17.15 -9.08
C MET A 31 -6.64 16.77 -9.78
N ILE A 32 -5.61 16.41 -9.00
CA ILE A 32 -4.32 15.88 -9.50
C ILE A 32 -3.92 14.58 -8.75
N GLY A 33 -4.50 14.30 -7.58
CA GLY A 33 -4.15 13.20 -6.67
C GLY A 33 -4.86 11.86 -6.91
N CYS A 34 -5.12 11.49 -8.16
CA CYS A 34 -5.40 10.10 -8.52
C CYS A 34 -4.57 9.73 -9.75
N SER A 35 -3.35 10.26 -9.80
CA SER A 35 -2.43 10.01 -10.91
C SER A 35 -1.50 8.88 -10.48
N GLU A 36 -1.54 7.77 -11.20
CA GLU A 36 -0.46 6.79 -11.17
C GLU A 36 0.78 7.49 -11.72
N VAL A 37 1.80 7.65 -10.87
CA VAL A 37 3.07 8.23 -11.30
C VAL A 37 4.11 7.13 -11.31
N GLU A 38 4.64 6.89 -12.50
CA GLU A 38 5.79 6.01 -12.69
C GLU A 38 7.02 6.66 -12.05
N VAL A 39 7.67 5.91 -11.16
CA VAL A 39 8.81 6.40 -10.40
C VAL A 39 10.02 6.55 -11.33
N GLN A 40 10.57 7.74 -11.36
CA GLN A 40 11.79 8.10 -12.07
C GLN A 40 13.01 7.77 -11.20
N TYR A 41 13.80 6.79 -11.63
CA TYR A 41 15.01 6.36 -10.94
C TYR A 41 16.20 7.23 -11.34
N LYS A 42 16.89 7.78 -10.35
CA LYS A 42 18.00 8.73 -10.57
C LYS A 42 19.23 8.36 -9.77
N ASP A 43 20.39 8.53 -10.40
CA ASP A 43 21.70 8.36 -9.74
C ASP A 43 21.90 9.41 -8.64
N ILE A 44 21.40 10.63 -8.85
CA ILE A 44 21.39 11.72 -7.87
C ILE A 44 19.96 12.22 -7.73
N VAL A 45 19.43 12.18 -6.51
CA VAL A 45 18.16 12.84 -6.15
C VAL A 45 18.51 14.24 -5.66
N GLU A 46 18.16 15.24 -6.45
CA GLU A 46 18.44 16.64 -6.12
C GLU A 46 17.61 17.06 -4.91
N LYS A 47 18.22 17.87 -4.04
CA LYS A 47 17.48 18.50 -2.95
C LYS A 47 16.43 19.42 -3.59
N PRO A 48 15.13 19.22 -3.30
CA PRO A 48 14.10 20.06 -3.89
C PRO A 48 14.25 21.51 -3.42
N ASP A 49 14.07 22.45 -4.34
CA ASP A 49 14.07 23.88 -4.05
C ASP A 49 12.70 24.27 -3.48
N TYR A 50 12.67 24.56 -2.18
CA TYR A 50 11.44 24.89 -1.44
C TYR A 50 10.76 26.17 -1.96
N PHE A 51 11.50 27.05 -2.64
CA PHE A 51 10.97 28.31 -3.16
C PHE A 51 10.39 28.20 -4.57
N ARG A 52 10.46 27.02 -5.20
CA ARG A 52 9.75 26.74 -6.45
C ARG A 52 8.27 26.48 -6.19
N ASP A 53 7.50 26.36 -7.27
CA ASP A 53 6.07 26.05 -7.19
C ASP A 53 5.82 24.76 -6.38
N ALA A 54 4.89 24.83 -5.42
CA ALA A 54 4.61 23.74 -4.49
C ALA A 54 4.18 22.45 -5.21
N LYS A 55 3.52 22.55 -6.36
CA LYS A 55 3.09 21.40 -7.16
C LYS A 55 4.29 20.67 -7.75
N ASP A 56 5.30 21.40 -8.22
CA ASP A 56 6.55 20.82 -8.76
C ASP A 56 7.40 20.17 -7.65
N PHE A 57 7.47 20.82 -6.48
CA PHE A 57 8.18 20.30 -5.31
C PHE A 57 7.67 18.92 -4.87
N PHE A 58 6.36 18.79 -4.62
CA PHE A 58 5.78 17.51 -4.18
C PHE A 58 5.81 16.47 -5.28
N HIS A 59 5.55 16.87 -6.53
CA HIS A 59 5.59 15.93 -7.65
C HIS A 59 6.99 15.33 -7.82
N TYR A 60 8.06 16.14 -7.76
CA TYR A 60 9.44 15.63 -7.84
C TYR A 60 9.75 14.64 -6.73
N GLN A 61 9.44 14.98 -5.47
CA GLN A 61 9.71 14.10 -4.33
C GLN A 61 8.93 12.79 -4.41
N LEU A 62 7.66 12.86 -4.79
CA LEU A 62 6.79 11.69 -4.89
C LEU A 62 7.12 10.84 -6.11
N SER A 63 7.64 11.42 -7.19
CA SER A 63 7.93 10.70 -8.44
C SER A 63 9.37 10.22 -8.55
N THR A 64 10.28 10.54 -7.63
CA THR A 64 11.69 10.13 -7.74
C THR A 64 12.11 9.11 -6.68
N LYS A 65 13.07 8.26 -7.05
CA LYS A 65 13.74 7.32 -6.16
C LYS A 65 15.19 7.11 -6.59
N ALA A 66 16.06 6.73 -5.66
CA ALA A 66 17.45 6.46 -5.97
C ALA A 66 17.58 5.21 -6.87
N LYS A 67 18.45 5.28 -7.87
CA LYS A 67 18.64 4.23 -8.89
C LYS A 67 19.05 2.87 -8.34
N ALA A 68 19.68 2.83 -7.17
CA ALA A 68 19.96 1.59 -6.45
C ALA A 68 18.70 0.72 -6.21
N TRP A 69 17.51 1.32 -6.25
CA TRP A 69 16.22 0.65 -6.06
C TRP A 69 15.44 0.40 -7.35
N GLU A 70 16.03 0.63 -8.53
CA GLU A 70 15.34 0.46 -9.84
C GLU A 70 14.79 -0.96 -10.05
N HIS A 71 15.44 -1.95 -9.44
CA HIS A 71 15.00 -3.34 -9.46
C HIS A 71 13.63 -3.60 -8.80
N GLU A 72 13.09 -2.66 -8.01
CA GLU A 72 11.78 -2.80 -7.37
C GLU A 72 10.60 -2.44 -8.29
N GLN A 73 10.83 -1.68 -9.38
CA GLN A 73 9.81 -1.27 -10.34
C GLN A 73 8.52 -0.75 -9.70
N GLU A 74 8.65 0.35 -8.94
CA GLU A 74 7.58 0.98 -8.17
C GLU A 74 6.68 1.92 -9.00
N VAL A 75 5.36 1.82 -8.79
CA VAL A 75 4.36 2.82 -9.18
C VAL A 75 3.74 3.39 -7.91
N ARG A 76 3.57 4.71 -7.84
CA ARG A 76 2.99 5.38 -6.67
C ARG A 76 1.63 5.97 -6.98
N LEU A 77 0.73 5.82 -6.02
CA LEU A 77 -0.57 6.46 -5.99
C LEU A 77 -0.63 7.39 -4.78
N PHE A 78 -1.00 8.65 -4.99
CA PHE A 78 -1.10 9.64 -3.92
C PHE A 78 -2.34 10.50 -4.10
N ILE A 79 -3.03 10.79 -2.99
CA ILE A 79 -4.16 11.71 -2.91
C ILE A 79 -3.67 13.03 -2.31
N LEU A 80 -3.72 14.10 -3.10
CA LEU A 80 -3.39 15.45 -2.65
C LEU A 80 -4.65 16.09 -2.08
N ASP A 81 -4.49 16.82 -0.97
CA ASP A 81 -5.60 17.46 -0.24
C ASP A 81 -6.78 16.50 0.04
N PRO A 82 -6.54 15.36 0.71
CA PRO A 82 -7.56 14.34 0.92
C PRO A 82 -8.69 14.87 1.79
N SER A 83 -9.94 14.66 1.35
CA SER A 83 -11.13 15.01 2.11
C SER A 83 -11.66 13.79 2.86
N PRO A 84 -11.76 13.84 4.20
CA PRO A 84 -12.30 12.74 5.00
C PRO A 84 -13.78 12.48 4.71
N THR A 85 -14.52 13.43 4.13
CA THR A 85 -15.95 13.32 3.82
C THR A 85 -16.30 12.10 2.96
N TYR A 86 -15.38 11.68 2.09
CA TYR A 86 -15.61 10.58 1.15
C TYR A 86 -14.83 9.31 1.51
N MET A 87 -14.07 9.32 2.60
CA MET A 87 -13.18 8.23 2.99
C MET A 87 -13.67 7.48 4.23
N ALA A 88 -13.18 6.26 4.44
CA ALA A 88 -13.42 5.53 5.68
C ALA A 88 -12.48 6.02 6.79
N LEU A 89 -13.04 6.29 7.97
CA LEU A 89 -12.27 6.61 9.17
C LEU A 89 -11.90 5.33 9.93
N LEU A 90 -10.88 5.39 10.79
CA LEU A 90 -10.60 4.26 11.69
C LEU A 90 -11.77 4.05 12.67
N PRO A 91 -12.03 2.81 13.10
CA PRO A 91 -12.99 2.54 14.16
C PRO A 91 -12.71 3.40 15.40
N GLY A 92 -13.74 4.08 15.90
CA GLY A 92 -13.64 4.93 17.10
C GLY A 92 -13.19 6.38 16.86
N GLN A 93 -12.84 6.79 15.63
CA GLN A 93 -12.49 8.19 15.32
C GLN A 93 -13.70 9.12 15.12
N ASN A 94 -14.90 8.56 15.08
CA ASN A 94 -16.16 9.29 14.99
C ASN A 94 -17.07 8.89 16.16
N ASP A 95 -16.51 8.84 17.38
CA ASP A 95 -17.29 8.58 18.58
C ASP A 95 -17.87 9.87 19.15
N ASP A 96 -19.05 9.79 19.78
CA ASP A 96 -19.77 10.95 20.33
C ASP A 96 -19.09 11.56 21.57
N LYS A 97 -17.80 11.26 21.80
CA LYS A 97 -17.09 11.52 23.07
C LYS A 97 -16.38 12.88 23.14
N GLY A 98 -16.50 13.73 22.12
CA GLY A 98 -15.97 15.10 22.17
C GLY A 98 -15.49 15.62 20.82
N PRO A 99 -14.83 16.79 20.81
CA PRO A 99 -14.32 17.39 19.58
C PRO A 99 -13.27 16.50 18.91
N ILE A 100 -13.44 16.25 17.61
CA ILE A 100 -12.55 15.44 16.79
C ILE A 100 -11.20 16.16 16.64
N ALA A 101 -10.12 15.49 17.04
CA ALA A 101 -8.76 15.95 16.80
C ALA A 101 -8.39 15.75 15.32
N TRP A 102 -8.76 16.70 14.45
CA TRP A 102 -8.58 16.60 12.99
C TRP A 102 -7.15 16.31 12.53
N LYS A 103 -6.12 16.67 13.32
CA LYS A 103 -4.70 16.34 13.04
C LYS A 103 -4.37 14.85 13.20
N GLU A 104 -5.18 14.13 13.98
CA GLU A 104 -5.00 12.70 14.28
C GLU A 104 -5.97 11.81 13.49
N VAL A 105 -6.93 12.41 12.78
CA VAL A 105 -7.83 11.70 11.89
C VAL A 105 -7.01 10.98 10.82
N ARG A 106 -7.35 9.71 10.58
CA ARG A 106 -6.78 8.90 9.52
C ARG A 106 -7.95 8.44 8.65
N ALA A 107 -7.84 8.71 7.37
CA ALA A 107 -8.88 8.44 6.40
C ALA A 107 -8.28 7.58 5.28
N PHE A 108 -9.04 6.58 4.83
CA PHE A 108 -8.56 5.61 3.84
C PHE A 108 -9.60 5.44 2.72
N PRO A 109 -9.16 5.29 1.47
CA PRO A 109 -10.01 4.80 0.39
C PRO A 109 -10.53 3.41 0.75
N LYS A 110 -11.84 3.21 0.61
CA LYS A 110 -12.46 1.90 0.81
C LYS A 110 -12.54 1.18 -0.53
N ILE A 111 -11.76 0.10 -0.67
CA ILE A 111 -11.80 -0.78 -1.84
C ILE A 111 -12.57 -2.06 -1.54
N GLY A 112 -13.15 -2.68 -2.58
CA GLY A 112 -13.89 -3.92 -2.46
C GLY A 112 -13.00 -5.17 -2.33
N GLY A 113 -13.56 -6.25 -1.80
CA GLY A 113 -12.86 -7.53 -1.62
C GLY A 113 -12.39 -8.18 -2.92
N GLU A 114 -13.01 -7.85 -4.05
CA GLU A 114 -12.64 -8.29 -5.39
C GLU A 114 -11.34 -7.64 -5.90
N CYS A 115 -10.91 -6.53 -5.29
CA CYS A 115 -9.65 -5.86 -5.62
C CYS A 115 -8.42 -6.62 -5.14
N PHE A 116 -8.60 -7.59 -4.23
CA PHE A 116 -7.53 -8.40 -3.68
C PHE A 116 -7.41 -9.68 -4.51
N GLU A 117 -6.23 -9.93 -5.08
CA GLU A 117 -5.98 -11.17 -5.84
C GLU A 117 -5.27 -12.21 -5.00
N SER A 118 -4.35 -11.76 -4.14
CA SER A 118 -3.48 -12.66 -3.41
C SER A 118 -2.97 -12.10 -2.09
N VAL A 119 -2.65 -13.00 -1.17
CA VAL A 119 -2.02 -12.71 0.11
C VAL A 119 -0.81 -13.61 0.28
N TYR A 120 0.34 -13.02 0.56
CA TYR A 120 1.60 -13.73 0.78
C TYR A 120 1.98 -13.64 2.26
N LEU A 121 1.98 -14.79 2.91
CA LEU A 121 2.31 -14.92 4.33
C LEU A 121 3.82 -14.93 4.52
N GLY A 122 4.31 -14.18 5.51
CA GLY A 122 5.70 -14.15 5.92
C GLY A 122 6.29 -15.53 6.22
N ILE A 123 7.58 -15.69 5.94
CA ILE A 123 8.32 -16.94 6.14
C ILE A 123 8.23 -17.43 7.58
N ASN A 124 8.34 -16.51 8.55
CA ASN A 124 8.40 -16.83 9.98
C ASN A 124 7.16 -16.36 10.75
N MET A 125 6.00 -16.37 10.10
CA MET A 125 4.72 -16.07 10.72
C MET A 125 4.30 -17.18 11.68
N ASN A 126 3.77 -16.81 12.85
CA ASN A 126 3.32 -17.81 13.80
C ASN A 126 1.97 -18.44 13.37
N ALA A 127 1.67 -19.65 13.84
CA ALA A 127 0.50 -20.40 13.39
C ALA A 127 -0.85 -19.74 13.75
N ASP A 128 -0.93 -19.04 14.89
CA ASP A 128 -2.14 -18.34 15.33
C ASP A 128 -2.41 -17.09 14.48
N GLU A 129 -1.40 -16.25 14.25
CA GLU A 129 -1.44 -15.10 13.34
C GLU A 129 -1.81 -15.53 11.93
N ARG A 130 -1.15 -16.58 11.42
CA ARG A 130 -1.44 -17.17 10.11
C ARG A 130 -2.91 -17.59 10.01
N SER A 131 -3.43 -18.30 11.00
CA SER A 131 -4.82 -18.76 11.01
C SER A 131 -5.82 -17.60 11.05
N LYS A 132 -5.52 -16.56 11.85
CA LYS A 132 -6.33 -15.33 11.92
C LYS A 132 -6.38 -14.60 10.58
N ILE A 133 -5.22 -14.41 9.93
CA ILE A 133 -5.13 -13.76 8.62
C ILE A 133 -5.92 -14.57 7.58
N ILE A 134 -5.70 -15.89 7.51
CA ILE A 134 -6.42 -16.77 6.59
C ILE A 134 -7.94 -16.67 6.79
N SER A 135 -8.40 -16.62 8.05
CA SER A 135 -9.83 -16.46 8.36
C SER A 135 -10.39 -15.12 7.88
N VAL A 136 -9.64 -14.02 8.06
CA VAL A 136 -10.05 -12.69 7.58
C VAL A 136 -10.13 -12.66 6.06
N VAL A 137 -9.12 -13.20 5.36
CA VAL A 137 -9.07 -13.25 3.90
C VAL A 137 -10.26 -14.02 3.33
N GLN A 138 -10.54 -15.22 3.88
CA GLN A 138 -11.66 -16.04 3.43
C GLN A 138 -13.03 -15.38 3.65
N LYS A 139 -13.18 -14.63 4.75
CA LYS A 139 -14.41 -13.87 5.03
C LYS A 139 -14.56 -12.68 4.08
N LEU A 140 -13.44 -12.08 3.65
CA LEU A 140 -13.44 -10.95 2.74
C LEU A 140 -13.81 -11.39 1.33
N ASN A 141 -13.11 -12.39 0.79
CA ASN A 141 -13.36 -12.97 -0.52
C ASN A 141 -12.65 -14.33 -0.62
N SER A 142 -13.38 -15.40 -0.91
CA SER A 142 -12.84 -16.77 -1.02
C SER A 142 -11.93 -16.98 -2.23
N ASP A 143 -12.00 -16.10 -3.22
CA ASP A 143 -11.23 -16.22 -4.47
C ASP A 143 -9.80 -15.67 -4.32
N ILE A 144 -9.49 -15.03 -3.18
CA ILE A 144 -8.15 -14.51 -2.88
C ILE A 144 -7.20 -15.70 -2.68
N LYS A 145 -6.16 -15.77 -3.51
CA LYS A 145 -5.13 -16.80 -3.44
C LYS A 145 -4.21 -16.56 -2.25
N ILE A 146 -3.98 -17.58 -1.44
CA ILE A 146 -3.12 -17.47 -0.27
C ILE A 146 -1.84 -18.24 -0.52
N TYR A 147 -0.71 -17.54 -0.41
CA TYR A 147 0.63 -18.09 -0.60
C TYR A 147 1.41 -18.08 0.70
N GLN A 148 2.17 -19.15 0.95
CA GLN A 148 3.21 -19.17 1.97
C GLN A 148 4.55 -18.81 1.31
N MET A 149 5.22 -17.76 1.81
CA MET A 149 6.58 -17.46 1.35
C MET A 149 7.59 -18.38 2.03
N GLY A 150 8.58 -18.81 1.26
CA GLY A 150 9.78 -19.49 1.74
C GLY A 150 11.04 -18.86 1.16
N ILE A 151 12.19 -19.41 1.54
CA ILE A 151 13.50 -18.96 1.08
C ILE A 151 14.10 -20.04 0.19
N ASP A 152 14.44 -19.69 -1.05
CA ASP A 152 15.38 -20.44 -1.86
C ASP A 152 16.79 -19.89 -1.59
N ALA A 153 17.53 -20.62 -0.75
CA ALA A 153 18.87 -20.22 -0.36
C ALA A 153 19.90 -20.38 -1.48
N ASN A 154 19.66 -21.28 -2.43
CA ASN A 154 20.58 -21.53 -3.53
C ASN A 154 20.45 -20.46 -4.62
N ALA A 155 19.22 -19.99 -4.85
CA ALA A 155 18.94 -18.94 -5.83
C ALA A 155 18.99 -17.51 -5.25
N PHE A 156 19.19 -17.35 -3.94
CA PHE A 156 19.08 -16.07 -3.22
C PHE A 156 17.74 -15.35 -3.48
N LYS A 157 16.64 -16.12 -3.54
CA LYS A 157 15.30 -15.62 -3.89
C LYS A 157 14.23 -16.10 -2.89
N LEU A 158 13.08 -15.43 -2.92
CA LEU A 158 11.87 -15.90 -2.25
C LEU A 158 11.12 -16.85 -3.18
N ASN A 159 10.59 -17.95 -2.63
CA ASN A 159 9.64 -18.81 -3.32
C ASN A 159 8.26 -18.66 -2.67
N THR A 160 7.22 -18.99 -3.43
CA THR A 160 5.83 -18.89 -2.99
C THR A 160 5.11 -20.19 -3.28
N GLU A 161 4.50 -20.78 -2.26
CA GLU A 161 3.67 -21.98 -2.38
C GLU A 161 2.21 -21.61 -2.20
N LEU A 162 1.35 -21.95 -3.16
CA LEU A 162 -0.09 -21.76 -3.03
C LEU A 162 -0.63 -22.73 -1.99
N ILE A 163 -1.27 -22.21 -0.95
CA ILE A 163 -1.85 -23.01 0.14
C ILE A 163 -3.37 -22.98 0.15
N LYS A 164 -3.99 -21.99 -0.50
CA LYS A 164 -5.44 -21.92 -0.70
C LYS A 164 -5.82 -21.04 -1.87
#